data_AF-A0A528B642-F1
#
_entry.id   AF-A0A528B642-F1
#
_cell.length_a   1.000
_cell.length_b   1.000
_cell.length_c   1.000
_cell.angle_alpha   90.00
_cell.angle_beta   90.00
_cell.angle_gamma   90.00
#
_symmetry.space_group_name_H-M   'P 1'
#
loop_
_entity.id
_entity.type
_entity.pdbx_description
1 polymer ?
#
loop_
_entity_poly.entity_id
_entity_poly.type
_entity_poly.pdbx_seq_one_letter_code
_entity_poly.pdbx_strand_id
1 'polypeptide(L)'
;MLDSNAFAVYLFTAFLLAITPGPGIFYVAARTLSGGRSEGIASSLGNGLGGLFHVVAGGLGVSAIVLASAELFTALKVVGALYLVWMGYRTIRHARLDYMSLGHAEPPVGTMRAFRDGVLVEVMNPKTAAFFLAFIPQFVDTASDHVVLQFLVLGAVSVAFNTLADIVVAFAAGRLRDGAASRPNLIRCLREGSGGAMIMLGCGLLLAKRPVA
;
A
#
# COMPACT_ATOMS: atom_id res chain seq x y z
N MET A 1 -17.41 1.49 -19.37
CA MET A 1 -16.83 2.46 -18.41
C MET A 1 -17.39 2.10 -17.04
N LEU A 2 -16.58 2.14 -15.98
CA LEU A 2 -17.06 1.85 -14.63
C LEU A 2 -18.27 2.73 -14.28
N ASP A 3 -19.28 2.14 -13.65
CA ASP A 3 -20.33 2.89 -12.97
C ASP A 3 -19.68 3.98 -12.09
N SER A 4 -20.19 5.21 -12.16
CA SER A 4 -19.67 6.35 -11.39
C SER A 4 -19.63 6.06 -9.89
N ASN A 5 -20.57 5.26 -9.37
CA ASN A 5 -20.57 4.84 -7.98
C ASN A 5 -19.45 3.83 -7.68
N ALA A 6 -19.26 2.81 -8.52
CA ALA A 6 -18.15 1.86 -8.38
C ALA A 6 -16.77 2.53 -8.43
N PHE A 7 -16.59 3.51 -9.34
CA PHE A 7 -15.35 4.29 -9.43
C PHE A 7 -15.14 5.19 -8.20
N ALA A 8 -16.18 5.81 -7.65
CA ALA A 8 -16.08 6.59 -6.42
C ALA A 8 -15.69 5.71 -5.22
N VAL A 9 -16.31 4.52 -5.08
CA VAL A 9 -15.94 3.54 -4.04
C VAL A 9 -14.50 3.08 -4.19
N TYR A 10 -14.05 2.85 -5.42
CA TYR A 10 -12.65 2.53 -5.71
C TYR A 10 -11.72 3.64 -5.23
N LEU A 11 -11.94 4.88 -5.66
CA LEU A 11 -11.10 6.02 -5.31
C LEU A 11 -11.02 6.22 -3.80
N PHE A 12 -12.16 6.14 -3.12
CA PHE A 12 -12.22 6.24 -1.66
C PHE A 12 -11.41 5.14 -0.98
N THR A 13 -11.56 3.89 -1.43
CA THR A 13 -10.86 2.76 -0.82
C THR A 13 -9.35 2.77 -1.12
N ALA A 14 -8.98 3.12 -2.36
CA ALA A 14 -7.58 3.31 -2.76
C ALA A 14 -6.93 4.44 -1.95
N PHE A 15 -7.63 5.55 -1.72
CA PHE A 15 -7.17 6.63 -0.87
C PHE A 15 -6.97 6.17 0.58
N LEU A 16 -7.97 5.50 1.18
CA LEU A 16 -7.86 4.97 2.54
C LEU A 16 -6.67 4.02 2.69
N LEU A 17 -6.44 3.16 1.69
CA LEU A 17 -5.26 2.31 1.69
C LEU A 17 -3.98 3.09 1.54
N ALA A 18 -3.93 4.09 0.67
CA ALA A 18 -2.73 4.91 0.48
C ALA A 18 -2.30 5.59 1.77
N ILE A 19 -3.24 6.12 2.56
CA ILE A 19 -2.92 6.77 3.83
C ILE A 19 -2.71 5.79 4.99
N THR A 20 -3.05 4.51 4.84
CA THR A 20 -2.88 3.48 5.87
C THR A 20 -1.39 3.11 6.02
N PRO A 21 -0.73 3.42 7.15
CA PRO A 21 0.73 3.27 7.29
C PRO A 21 1.28 1.84 7.06
N GLY A 22 1.87 1.56 5.91
CA GLY A 22 2.49 0.26 5.59
C GLY A 22 4.02 0.29 5.66
N PRO A 23 4.71 -0.80 5.24
CA PRO A 23 6.16 -0.83 5.09
C PRO A 23 6.72 0.36 4.29
N GLY A 24 6.08 0.73 3.18
CA GLY A 24 6.46 1.88 2.35
C GLY A 24 6.48 3.22 3.11
N ILE A 25 5.36 3.59 3.74
CA ILE A 25 5.25 4.82 4.57
C ILE A 25 6.28 4.83 5.71
N PHE A 26 6.48 3.70 6.40
CA PHE A 26 7.46 3.62 7.49
C PHE A 26 8.89 3.75 7.00
N TYR A 27 9.20 3.14 5.86
CA TYR A 27 10.51 3.27 5.23
C TYR A 27 10.79 4.73 4.83
N VAL A 28 9.83 5.40 4.18
CA VAL A 28 9.93 6.82 3.82
C VAL A 28 10.14 7.68 5.06
N ALA A 29 9.36 7.46 6.13
CA ALA A 29 9.50 8.20 7.38
C ALA A 29 10.90 7.99 8.00
N ALA A 30 11.38 6.75 8.08
CA ALA A 30 12.69 6.42 8.63
C ALA A 30 13.83 7.08 7.84
N ARG A 31 13.83 6.94 6.50
CA ARG A 31 14.82 7.59 5.63
C ARG A 31 14.77 9.12 5.73
N THR A 32 13.57 9.69 5.86
CA THR A 32 13.42 11.14 6.03
C THR A 32 14.03 11.64 7.34
N LEU A 33 13.82 10.92 8.44
CA LEU A 33 14.36 11.28 9.74
C LEU A 33 15.89 11.16 9.76
N SER A 34 16.43 10.11 9.13
CA SER A 34 17.87 9.87 9.01
C SER A 34 18.57 10.83 8.04
N GLY A 35 18.19 10.80 6.77
CA GLY A 35 18.86 11.50 5.66
C GLY A 35 18.16 12.76 5.15
N GLY A 36 17.10 13.21 5.81
CA GLY A 36 16.35 14.41 5.45
C GLY A 36 15.33 14.20 4.33
N ARG A 37 14.65 15.30 3.94
CA ARG A 37 13.55 15.28 2.97
C ARG A 37 13.96 14.74 1.60
N SER A 38 15.19 14.95 1.17
CA SER A 38 15.70 14.47 -0.11
C SER A 38 15.68 12.94 -0.20
N GLU A 39 16.15 12.25 0.85
CA GLU A 39 16.08 10.79 0.93
C GLU A 39 14.65 10.29 1.10
N GLY A 40 13.81 11.04 1.83
CA GLY A 40 12.37 10.79 1.93
C GLY A 40 11.67 10.77 0.58
N ILE A 41 11.82 11.85 -0.20
CA ILE A 41 11.23 11.98 -1.54
C ILE A 41 11.79 10.92 -2.48
N ALA A 42 13.10 10.66 -2.44
CA ALA A 42 13.70 9.61 -3.24
C ALA A 42 13.12 8.21 -2.90
N SER A 43 12.89 7.94 -1.62
CA SER A 43 12.22 6.72 -1.16
C SER A 43 10.78 6.64 -1.67
N SER A 44 10.02 7.74 -1.63
CA SER A 44 8.64 7.80 -2.15
C SER A 44 8.58 7.50 -3.64
N LEU A 45 9.50 8.04 -4.43
CA LEU A 45 9.59 7.76 -5.87
C LEU A 45 10.02 6.31 -6.13
N GLY A 46 10.90 5.77 -5.29
CA GLY A 46 11.28 4.35 -5.32
C GLY A 46 10.07 3.45 -5.07
N ASN A 47 9.30 3.73 -4.00
CA ASN A 47 8.04 3.05 -3.74
C ASN A 47 7.10 3.17 -4.94
N GLY A 48 6.93 4.37 -5.50
CA GLY A 48 6.10 4.58 -6.69
C GLY A 48 6.48 3.65 -7.85
N LEU A 49 7.77 3.52 -8.16
CA LEU A 49 8.25 2.61 -9.20
C LEU A 49 8.02 1.13 -8.84
N GLY A 50 8.23 0.73 -7.58
CA GLY A 50 7.89 -0.62 -7.11
C GLY A 50 6.39 -0.90 -7.16
N GLY A 51 5.55 0.11 -6.94
CA GLY A 51 4.10 0.03 -7.14
C GLY A 51 3.75 -0.20 -8.60
N LEU A 52 4.39 0.51 -9.54
CA LEU A 52 4.20 0.29 -10.98
C LEU A 52 4.60 -1.13 -11.41
N PHE A 53 5.60 -1.74 -10.76
CA PHE A 53 5.91 -3.15 -10.98
C PHE A 53 4.72 -4.05 -10.63
N HIS A 54 4.05 -3.84 -9.49
CA HIS A 54 2.82 -4.55 -9.13
C HIS A 54 1.68 -4.29 -10.12
N VAL A 55 1.56 -3.05 -10.63
CA VAL A 55 0.57 -2.70 -11.67
C VAL A 55 0.77 -3.56 -12.93
N VAL A 56 2.00 -3.62 -13.43
CA VAL A 56 2.33 -4.39 -14.64
C VAL A 56 2.20 -5.89 -14.39
N ALA A 57 2.75 -6.40 -13.29
CA ALA A 57 2.66 -7.81 -12.92
C ALA A 57 1.20 -8.26 -12.75
N GLY A 58 0.40 -7.44 -12.04
CA GLY A 58 -1.03 -7.68 -11.87
C GLY A 58 -1.80 -7.58 -13.19
N GLY A 59 -1.48 -6.61 -14.06
CA GLY A 59 -2.12 -6.46 -15.37
C GLY A 59 -1.81 -7.63 -16.31
N LEU A 60 -0.62 -8.20 -16.27
CA LEU A 60 -0.29 -9.43 -17.00
C LEU A 60 -1.01 -10.65 -16.42
N GLY A 61 -1.14 -10.73 -15.09
CA GLY A 61 -1.84 -11.80 -14.39
C GLY A 61 -3.37 -11.71 -14.46
N VAL A 62 -3.93 -10.52 -14.67
CA VAL A 62 -5.38 -10.30 -14.59
C VAL A 62 -6.12 -11.08 -15.67
N SER A 63 -5.53 -11.25 -16.86
CA SER A 63 -6.11 -12.06 -17.94
C SER A 63 -6.25 -13.53 -17.52
N ALA A 64 -5.27 -14.08 -16.80
CA ALA A 64 -5.35 -15.44 -16.26
C ALA A 64 -6.42 -15.55 -15.17
N ILE A 65 -6.62 -14.50 -14.37
CA ILE A 65 -7.67 -14.43 -13.34
C ILE A 65 -9.06 -14.31 -13.98
N VAL A 66 -9.21 -13.55 -15.07
CA VAL A 66 -10.48 -13.37 -15.80
C VAL A 66 -10.88 -14.65 -16.55
N LEU A 67 -9.90 -15.35 -17.14
CA LEU A 67 -10.13 -16.65 -17.77
C LEU A 67 -10.35 -17.77 -16.74
N ALA A 68 -10.01 -17.55 -15.47
CA ALA A 68 -10.25 -18.50 -14.42
C ALA A 68 -11.71 -18.48 -13.92
N SER A 69 -12.14 -19.56 -13.29
CA SER A 69 -13.51 -19.70 -12.79
C SER A 69 -13.87 -18.67 -11.72
N ALA A 70 -15.17 -18.41 -11.56
CA ALA A 70 -15.70 -17.58 -10.48
C ALA A 70 -15.23 -18.04 -9.08
N GLU A 71 -14.94 -19.34 -8.92
CA GLU A 71 -14.41 -19.94 -7.71
C GLU A 71 -12.97 -19.50 -7.43
N LEU A 72 -12.08 -19.48 -8.44
CA LEU A 72 -10.69 -19.05 -8.24
C LEU A 72 -10.62 -17.57 -7.87
N PHE A 73 -11.44 -16.72 -8.49
CA PHE A 73 -11.52 -15.31 -8.12
C PHE A 73 -12.00 -15.15 -6.68
N THR A 74 -13.01 -15.93 -6.26
CA THR A 74 -13.51 -15.92 -4.89
C THR A 74 -12.44 -16.39 -3.91
N ALA A 75 -11.70 -17.45 -4.25
CA ALA A 75 -10.58 -17.93 -3.46
C ALA A 75 -9.48 -16.86 -3.32
N LEU A 76 -9.08 -16.22 -4.41
CA LEU A 76 -8.06 -15.17 -4.42
C LEU A 76 -8.46 -13.98 -3.55
N LYS A 77 -9.72 -13.57 -3.68
CA LYS A 77 -10.32 -12.54 -2.84
C LYS A 77 -10.29 -12.91 -1.36
N VAL A 78 -10.71 -14.11 -1.00
CA VAL A 78 -10.72 -14.59 0.39
C VAL A 78 -9.29 -14.68 0.94
N VAL A 79 -8.35 -15.23 0.18
CA VAL A 79 -6.94 -15.32 0.56
C VAL A 79 -6.36 -13.93 0.78
N GLY A 80 -6.54 -12.99 -0.16
CA GLY A 80 -6.07 -11.62 0.00
C GLY A 80 -6.68 -10.90 1.19
N ALA A 81 -7.98 -11.11 1.44
CA ALA A 81 -8.67 -10.56 2.59
C ALA A 81 -8.12 -11.09 3.92
N LEU A 82 -8.01 -12.41 4.06
CA LEU A 82 -7.44 -13.06 5.25
C LEU A 82 -5.99 -12.61 5.48
N TYR A 83 -5.23 -12.45 4.38
CA TYR A 83 -3.87 -11.97 4.44
C TYR A 83 -3.77 -10.51 4.92
N LEU A 84 -4.68 -9.63 4.48
CA LEU A 84 -4.76 -8.25 5.00
C LEU A 84 -5.13 -8.23 6.49
N VAL A 85 -6.05 -9.08 6.94
CA VAL A 85 -6.38 -9.22 8.37
C VAL A 85 -5.17 -9.70 9.16
N TRP A 86 -4.48 -10.74 8.69
CA TRP A 86 -3.27 -11.27 9.32
C TRP A 86 -2.14 -10.22 9.38
N MET A 87 -1.92 -9.48 8.28
CA MET A 87 -0.95 -8.39 8.22
C MET A 87 -1.31 -7.27 9.19
N GLY A 88 -2.57 -6.89 9.28
CA GLY A 88 -3.04 -5.87 10.22
C GLY A 88 -2.83 -6.30 11.68
N TYR A 89 -3.17 -7.55 12.01
CA TYR A 89 -2.89 -8.14 13.32
C TYR A 89 -1.39 -8.13 13.65
N ARG A 90 -0.55 -8.58 12.71
CA ARG A 90 0.91 -8.61 12.86
C ARG A 90 1.48 -7.21 13.08
N THR A 91 0.93 -6.20 12.39
CA THR A 91 1.33 -4.79 12.53
C THR A 91 1.00 -4.25 13.92
N ILE A 92 -0.19 -4.52 14.45
CA ILE A 92 -0.58 -4.15 15.83
C ILE A 92 0.32 -4.87 16.86
N ARG A 93 0.61 -6.15 16.65
CA ARG A 93 1.47 -6.94 17.55
C ARG A 93 2.89 -6.38 17.59
N HIS A 94 3.51 -6.12 16.44
CA HIS A 94 4.88 -5.58 16.37
C HIS A 94 4.97 -4.13 16.83
N ALA A 95 3.92 -3.32 16.63
CA ALA A 95 3.83 -1.98 17.22
C ALA A 95 3.97 -1.99 18.75
N ARG A 96 3.51 -3.07 19.39
CA ARG A 96 3.54 -3.26 20.85
C ARG A 96 4.85 -3.89 21.33
N LEU A 97 5.54 -4.66 20.49
CA LEU A 97 6.78 -5.37 20.82
C LEU A 97 8.05 -4.54 20.51
N ASP A 98 8.08 -3.79 19.42
CA ASP A 98 9.25 -3.00 18.96
C ASP A 98 9.45 -1.67 19.71
N TYR A 99 8.83 -1.48 20.89
CA TYR A 99 9.01 -0.27 21.70
C TYR A 99 10.50 -0.04 22.11
N MET A 100 11.31 -1.09 22.07
CA MET A 100 12.70 -1.08 22.58
C MET A 100 13.77 -0.84 21.50
N SER A 101 13.45 -0.82 20.20
CA SER A 101 14.45 -0.74 19.10
C SER A 101 14.43 0.57 18.30
N LEU A 102 13.51 1.49 18.60
CA LEU A 102 13.35 2.79 17.91
C LEU A 102 14.46 3.83 18.26
N GLY A 103 15.57 3.39 18.85
CA GLY A 103 16.62 4.26 19.40
C GLY A 103 17.81 4.57 18.47
N HIS A 104 17.90 3.94 17.29
CA HIS A 104 19.03 4.17 16.38
C HIS A 104 18.54 4.64 15.02
N ALA A 105 18.62 5.96 14.80
CA ALA A 105 18.52 6.51 13.46
C ALA A 105 19.67 5.94 12.62
N GLU A 106 19.34 5.13 11.61
CA GLU A 106 20.35 4.68 10.64
C GLU A 106 21.01 5.89 9.99
N PRO A 107 22.31 5.82 9.62
CA PRO A 107 22.97 6.93 8.96
C PRO A 107 22.32 7.27 7.60
N PRO A 108 22.50 8.50 7.11
CA PRO A 108 22.18 8.86 5.73
C PRO A 108 22.88 7.90 4.74
N VAL A 109 22.18 7.49 3.69
CA VAL A 109 22.68 6.54 2.69
C VAL A 109 22.76 7.14 1.28
N GLY A 110 22.27 8.37 1.11
CA GLY A 110 22.15 9.07 -0.16
C GLY A 110 20.85 8.75 -0.89
N THR A 111 20.41 9.70 -1.73
CA THR A 111 19.13 9.64 -2.45
C THR A 111 19.03 8.45 -3.40
N MET A 112 20.10 8.10 -4.10
CA MET A 112 20.10 6.98 -5.05
C MET A 112 19.88 5.63 -4.36
N ARG A 113 20.54 5.41 -3.21
CA ARG A 113 20.33 4.18 -2.44
C ARG A 113 18.95 4.17 -1.79
N ALA A 114 18.51 5.30 -1.23
CA ALA A 114 17.16 5.43 -0.67
C ALA A 114 16.06 5.12 -1.70
N PHE A 115 16.23 5.56 -2.95
CA PHE A 115 15.34 5.22 -4.07
C PHE A 115 15.33 3.72 -4.37
N ARG A 116 16.50 3.08 -4.54
CA ARG A 116 16.61 1.64 -4.86
C ARG A 116 16.01 0.76 -3.77
N ASP A 117 16.33 1.09 -2.51
CA ASP A 117 15.81 0.40 -1.35
C ASP A 117 14.28 0.59 -1.26
N GLY A 118 13.76 1.77 -1.61
CA GLY A 118 12.31 2.01 -1.73
C GLY A 118 11.62 1.16 -2.79
N VAL A 119 12.22 1.00 -3.97
CA VAL A 119 11.71 0.06 -5.00
C VAL A 119 11.61 -1.35 -4.41
N LEU A 120 12.66 -1.82 -3.74
CA LEU A 120 12.69 -3.16 -3.17
C LEU A 120 11.67 -3.34 -2.05
N VAL A 121 11.55 -2.34 -1.15
CA VAL A 121 10.55 -2.34 -0.07
C VAL A 121 9.14 -2.46 -0.64
N GLU A 122 8.82 -1.72 -1.70
CA GLU A 122 7.48 -1.75 -2.28
C GLU A 122 7.23 -3.02 -3.11
N VAL A 123 8.20 -3.51 -3.88
CA VAL A 123 8.06 -4.77 -4.61
C VAL A 123 7.82 -5.94 -3.65
N MET A 124 8.49 -5.93 -2.50
CA MET A 124 8.31 -6.91 -1.43
C MET A 124 7.12 -6.60 -0.51
N ASN A 125 6.36 -5.53 -0.77
CA ASN A 125 5.31 -5.07 0.13
C ASN A 125 4.07 -5.99 0.04
N PRO A 126 3.81 -6.78 1.11
CA PRO A 126 2.70 -7.72 1.12
C PRO A 126 1.33 -7.04 1.07
N LYS A 127 1.20 -5.82 1.60
CA LYS A 127 -0.04 -5.03 1.57
C LYS A 127 -0.38 -4.65 0.13
N THR A 128 0.62 -4.15 -0.60
CA THR A 128 0.47 -3.73 -1.98
C THR A 128 0.14 -4.94 -2.85
N ALA A 129 0.91 -6.02 -2.75
CA ALA A 129 0.63 -7.25 -3.48
C ALA A 129 -0.81 -7.75 -3.26
N ALA A 130 -1.28 -7.80 -2.00
CA ALA A 130 -2.64 -8.23 -1.68
C ALA A 130 -3.71 -7.29 -2.25
N PHE A 131 -3.49 -5.98 -2.21
CA PHE A 131 -4.41 -5.01 -2.83
C PHE A 131 -4.50 -5.19 -4.34
N PHE A 132 -3.38 -5.27 -5.04
CA PHE A 132 -3.36 -5.46 -6.49
C PHE A 132 -3.99 -6.79 -6.91
N LEU A 133 -3.74 -7.85 -6.15
CA LEU A 133 -4.20 -9.19 -6.49
C LEU A 133 -5.67 -9.45 -6.13
N ALA A 134 -6.15 -8.91 -5.01
CA ALA A 134 -7.46 -9.25 -4.47
C ALA A 134 -8.49 -8.11 -4.55
N PHE A 135 -8.05 -6.85 -4.60
CA PHE A 135 -8.94 -5.69 -4.57
C PHE A 135 -9.22 -5.13 -5.95
N ILE A 136 -8.18 -4.75 -6.71
CA ILE A 136 -8.36 -4.10 -8.03
C ILE A 136 -9.23 -4.94 -8.99
N PRO A 137 -9.08 -6.28 -9.08
CA PRO A 137 -9.91 -7.09 -9.99
C PRO A 137 -11.41 -7.01 -9.70
N GLN A 138 -11.84 -6.57 -8.51
CA GLN A 138 -13.26 -6.38 -8.17
C GLN A 138 -13.88 -5.15 -8.81
N PHE A 139 -13.05 -4.24 -9.32
CA PHE A 139 -13.44 -3.00 -10.00
C PHE A 139 -13.11 -3.06 -11.49
N VAL A 140 -12.78 -4.24 -12.02
CA VAL A 140 -12.56 -4.43 -13.46
C VAL A 140 -13.78 -5.13 -14.04
N ASP A 141 -14.33 -4.58 -15.12
CA ASP A 141 -15.35 -5.25 -15.91
C ASP A 141 -14.70 -6.37 -16.74
N THR A 142 -14.95 -7.61 -16.34
CA THR A 142 -14.38 -8.80 -16.96
C THR A 142 -15.00 -9.14 -18.32
N ALA A 143 -16.16 -8.56 -18.65
CA ALA A 143 -16.81 -8.76 -19.94
C ALA A 143 -16.30 -7.78 -21.03
N SER A 144 -15.47 -6.80 -20.64
CA SER A 144 -14.87 -5.83 -21.56
C SER A 144 -13.63 -6.40 -22.26
N ASP A 145 -13.42 -6.04 -23.53
CA ASP A 145 -12.20 -6.36 -24.28
C ASP A 145 -10.92 -5.67 -23.74
N HIS A 146 -11.06 -4.76 -22.77
CA HIS A 146 -9.97 -3.91 -22.26
C HIS A 146 -9.66 -4.14 -20.77
N VAL A 147 -9.83 -5.37 -20.27
CA VAL A 147 -9.55 -5.75 -18.87
C VAL A 147 -8.17 -5.28 -18.39
N VAL A 148 -7.11 -5.57 -19.17
CA VAL A 148 -5.73 -5.21 -18.81
C VAL A 148 -5.59 -3.70 -18.68
N LEU A 149 -6.13 -2.93 -19.63
CA LEU A 149 -6.05 -1.47 -19.60
C LEU A 149 -6.78 -0.88 -18.39
N GLN A 150 -7.97 -1.41 -18.05
CA GLN A 150 -8.70 -1.00 -16.84
C GLN A 150 -7.85 -1.25 -15.59
N PHE A 151 -7.24 -2.43 -15.46
CA PHE A 151 -6.37 -2.77 -14.34
C PHE A 151 -5.16 -1.84 -14.26
N LEU A 152 -4.49 -1.58 -15.39
CA LEU A 152 -3.33 -0.68 -15.46
C LEU A 152 -3.68 0.74 -15.03
N VAL A 153 -4.83 1.28 -15.49
CA VAL A 153 -5.30 2.63 -15.12
C VAL A 153 -5.63 2.71 -13.63
N LEU A 154 -6.44 1.77 -13.13
CA LEU A 154 -6.80 1.71 -11.71
C LEU A 154 -5.54 1.59 -10.84
N GLY A 155 -4.63 0.69 -11.23
CA GLY A 155 -3.35 0.49 -10.59
C GLY A 155 -2.50 1.76 -10.56
N ALA A 156 -2.37 2.47 -11.68
CA ALA A 156 -1.61 3.72 -11.77
C ALA A 156 -2.20 4.81 -10.86
N VAL A 157 -3.53 4.92 -10.78
CA VAL A 157 -4.20 5.84 -9.83
C VAL A 157 -3.84 5.50 -8.38
N SER A 158 -3.85 4.21 -8.03
CA SER A 158 -3.46 3.76 -6.69
C SER A 158 -1.99 4.05 -6.38
N VAL A 159 -1.09 3.83 -7.33
CA VAL A 159 0.34 4.19 -7.18
C VAL A 159 0.51 5.69 -6.99
N ALA A 160 -0.24 6.52 -7.72
CA ALA A 160 -0.21 7.97 -7.55
C ALA A 160 -0.66 8.38 -6.14
N PHE A 161 -1.76 7.82 -5.63
CA PHE A 161 -2.19 8.07 -4.24
C PHE A 161 -1.16 7.62 -3.21
N ASN A 162 -0.58 6.42 -3.36
CA ASN A 162 0.47 5.92 -2.47
C ASN A 162 1.69 6.88 -2.48
N THR A 163 2.15 7.27 -3.66
CA THR A 163 3.31 8.16 -3.83
C THR A 163 3.05 9.54 -3.22
N LEU A 164 1.84 10.09 -3.41
CA LEU A 164 1.45 11.36 -2.81
C LEU A 164 1.39 11.27 -1.28
N ALA A 165 0.82 10.20 -0.73
CA ALA A 165 0.80 9.95 0.70
C ALA A 165 2.23 9.85 1.27
N ASP A 166 3.12 9.13 0.60
CA ASP A 166 4.53 9.02 0.96
C ASP A 166 5.24 10.38 0.93
N ILE A 167 4.99 11.21 -0.08
CA ILE A 167 5.57 12.56 -0.16
C ILE A 167 5.08 13.43 1.01
N VAL A 168 3.78 13.39 1.34
CA VAL A 168 3.25 14.10 2.52
C VAL A 168 3.96 13.64 3.80
N VAL A 169 4.18 12.34 3.95
CA VAL A 169 4.94 11.77 5.07
C VAL A 169 6.38 12.27 5.08
N ALA A 170 7.06 12.33 3.94
CA ALA A 170 8.41 12.87 3.84
C ALA A 170 8.49 14.35 4.27
N PHE A 171 7.50 15.18 3.90
CA PHE A 171 7.46 16.56 4.38
C PHE A 171 7.15 16.66 5.88
N ALA A 172 6.21 15.85 6.38
CA ALA A 172 5.85 15.82 7.80
C ALA A 172 7.01 15.34 8.68
N ALA A 173 7.59 14.19 8.35
CA ALA A 173 8.76 13.65 9.05
C ALA A 173 9.98 14.57 8.94
N GLY A 174 10.16 15.26 7.80
CA GLY A 174 11.23 16.24 7.64
C GLY A 174 11.05 17.50 8.48
N ARG A 175 9.82 17.89 8.84
CA ARG A 175 9.58 18.95 9.85
C ARG A 175 9.84 18.45 11.25
N LEU A 176 9.53 17.18 11.49
CA LEU A 176 9.79 16.56 12.78
C LEU A 176 11.27 16.29 12.96
N ARG A 177 12.10 16.07 11.93
CA ARG A 177 13.53 15.72 12.05
C ARG A 177 14.31 16.50 13.11
N ASP A 178 14.08 17.80 13.23
CA ASP A 178 14.79 18.67 14.20
C ASP A 178 14.24 18.57 15.65
N GLY A 179 13.15 17.82 15.86
CA GLY A 179 12.50 17.54 17.15
C GLY A 179 11.82 16.15 17.29
N ALA A 180 12.07 15.20 16.39
CA ALA A 180 11.33 13.94 16.21
C ALA A 180 11.78 12.86 17.17
N ALA A 181 12.97 13.02 17.75
CA ALA A 181 13.56 12.07 18.68
C ALA A 181 12.73 11.89 19.98
N SER A 182 11.60 12.57 20.15
CA SER A 182 10.89 12.67 21.44
C SER A 182 9.43 12.17 21.47
N ARG A 183 8.90 11.47 20.44
CA ARG A 183 7.47 10.99 20.48
C ARG A 183 7.24 9.52 20.05
N PRO A 184 7.83 8.53 20.75
CA PRO A 184 7.63 7.09 20.47
C PRO A 184 6.15 6.64 20.56
N ASN A 185 5.36 7.28 21.42
CA ASN A 185 3.94 6.98 21.57
C ASN A 185 3.10 7.31 20.32
N LEU A 186 3.48 8.36 19.57
CA LEU A 186 2.79 8.74 18.33
C LEU A 186 3.04 7.70 17.24
N ILE A 187 4.31 7.26 17.09
CA ILE A 187 4.70 6.23 16.13
C ILE A 187 3.97 4.91 16.42
N ARG A 188 3.88 4.53 17.70
CA ARG A 188 3.12 3.36 18.12
C ARG A 188 1.63 3.48 17.77
N CYS A 189 0.99 4.61 18.08
CA CYS A 189 -0.42 4.84 17.78
C CYS A 189 -0.71 4.76 16.26
N LEU A 190 0.16 5.33 15.44
CA LEU A 190 0.07 5.24 13.98
C LEU A 190 0.22 3.81 13.45
N ARG A 191 1.16 3.02 14.01
CA ARG A 191 1.30 1.60 13.66
C ARG A 191 0.07 0.78 14.07
N GLU A 192 -0.48 1.00 15.26
CA GLU A 192 -1.68 0.31 15.73
C GLU A 192 -2.92 0.68 14.88
N GLY A 193 -3.12 1.97 14.60
CA GLY A 193 -4.21 2.46 13.73
C GLY A 193 -4.13 1.91 12.31
N SER A 194 -2.91 1.81 11.76
CA SER A 194 -2.69 1.18 10.46
C SER A 194 -3.14 -0.27 10.41
N GLY A 195 -2.72 -1.06 11.40
CA GLY A 195 -3.11 -2.46 11.45
C GLY A 195 -4.62 -2.62 11.61
N GLY A 196 -5.28 -1.70 12.34
CA GLY A 196 -6.73 -1.61 12.40
C GLY A 196 -7.39 -1.35 11.04
N ALA A 197 -6.89 -0.39 10.26
CA ALA A 197 -7.39 -0.10 8.92
C ALA A 197 -7.21 -1.29 7.96
N MET A 198 -6.09 -2.01 8.03
CA MET A 198 -5.86 -3.23 7.23
C MET A 198 -6.84 -4.34 7.60
N ILE A 199 -7.13 -4.54 8.89
CA ILE A 199 -8.16 -5.49 9.34
C ILE A 199 -9.54 -5.08 8.82
N MET A 200 -9.92 -3.81 8.99
CA MET A 200 -11.21 -3.30 8.53
C MET A 200 -11.39 -3.53 7.02
N LEU A 201 -10.35 -3.26 6.24
CA LEU A 201 -10.39 -3.43 4.80
C LEU A 201 -10.41 -4.90 4.37
N GLY A 202 -9.64 -5.76 5.04
CA GLY A 202 -9.72 -7.22 4.83
C GLY A 202 -11.13 -7.76 5.12
N CYS A 203 -11.74 -7.34 6.24
CA CYS A 203 -13.13 -7.69 6.55
C CYS A 203 -14.11 -7.13 5.51
N GLY A 204 -13.96 -5.86 5.12
CA GLY A 204 -14.77 -5.23 4.07
C GLY A 204 -14.64 -5.97 2.73
N LEU A 205 -13.45 -6.47 2.41
CA LEU A 205 -13.20 -7.27 1.22
C LEU A 205 -13.99 -8.57 1.26
N LEU A 206 -14.02 -9.28 2.40
CA LEU A 206 -14.84 -10.50 2.55
C LEU A 206 -16.33 -10.22 2.31
N LEU A 207 -16.81 -9.06 2.77
CA LEU A 207 -18.21 -8.65 2.68
C LEU A 207 -18.60 -8.07 1.31
N ALA A 208 -17.65 -7.55 0.53
CA ALA A 208 -17.90 -6.98 -0.78
C ALA A 208 -18.53 -8.03 -1.71
N LYS A 209 -19.70 -7.78 -2.29
CA LYS A 209 -20.25 -8.66 -3.31
C LYS A 209 -19.71 -8.21 -4.67
N ARG A 210 -19.49 -9.16 -5.59
CA ARG A 210 -19.24 -8.81 -7.00
C ARG A 210 -20.38 -7.89 -7.45
N PRO A 211 -20.11 -6.71 -8.03
CA PRO A 211 -21.14 -5.97 -8.73
C PRO A 211 -21.72 -6.92 -9.78
N VAL A 212 -23.00 -7.24 -9.65
CA VAL A 212 -23.70 -7.98 -10.70
C VAL A 212 -23.84 -6.99 -11.85
N ALA A 213 -23.29 -7.36 -13.00
CA ALA A 213 -23.39 -6.61 -14.25
C ALA A 213 -24.86 -6.38 -14.65
#